data_AF-A0A2G9S2T4-F1
#
_entry.id   AF-A0A2G9S2T4-F1
#
_cell.length_a   1.000
_cell.length_b   1.000
_cell.length_c   1.000
_cell.angle_alpha   90.00
_cell.angle_beta   90.00
_cell.angle_gamma   90.00
#
_symmetry.space_group_name_H-M   'P 1'
#
loop_
_entity.id
_entity.type
_entity.pdbx_description
1 polymer ?
#
loop_
_entity_poly.entity_id
_entity_poly.type
_entity_poly.pdbx_seq_one_letter_code
_entity_poly.pdbx_strand_id
1 'polypeptide(L)'
;MAARALRISRTWALAMYTRGGLLLPPNITRHPQACRLKSSAQLLVRQDLPKLAYHKHKGKSPGVIFLPGYLSDMNGHKAMALEDFCKSLGHSFIR
;
A
#
# COMPACT_ATOMS: atom_id res chain seq x y z
N MET A 1 44.29 -14.64 24.08
CA MET A 1 44.48 -13.86 22.83
C MET A 1 43.11 -13.34 22.41
N ALA A 2 42.60 -12.26 23.00
CA ALA A 2 42.86 -10.84 22.76
C ALA A 2 41.68 -10.22 21.98
N ALA A 3 40.73 -9.64 22.73
CA ALA A 3 39.60 -8.87 22.24
C ALA A 3 40.07 -7.47 21.78
N ARG A 4 39.68 -7.05 20.58
CA ARG A 4 39.93 -5.69 20.07
C ARG A 4 38.77 -4.77 20.44
N ALA A 5 38.97 -4.03 21.53
CA ALA A 5 38.25 -2.82 21.82
C ALA A 5 38.66 -1.74 20.80
N LEU A 6 37.70 -1.17 20.07
CA LEU A 6 37.92 0.07 19.34
C LEU A 6 37.21 1.20 20.07
N ARG A 7 38.04 1.92 20.84
CA ARG A 7 37.74 3.16 21.52
C ARG A 7 37.74 4.27 20.48
N ILE A 8 36.59 4.86 20.17
CA ILE A 8 36.54 6.15 19.47
C ILE A 8 35.99 7.18 20.44
N SER A 9 36.95 7.83 21.10
CA SER A 9 36.79 9.12 21.74
C SER A 9 36.96 10.18 20.64
N ARG A 10 36.05 11.15 20.57
CA ARG A 10 36.35 12.58 20.44
C ARG A 10 35.08 13.41 20.35
N THR A 11 34.74 13.93 21.52
CA THR A 11 34.03 15.18 21.77
C THR A 11 34.31 16.28 20.73
N TRP A 12 33.25 16.80 20.12
CA TRP A 12 33.15 18.17 19.61
C TRP A 12 31.86 18.73 20.22
N ALA A 13 31.99 19.39 21.36
CA ALA A 13 32.01 20.86 21.41
C ALA A 13 30.62 21.44 21.12
N LEU A 14 29.95 21.79 22.23
CA LEU A 14 28.89 22.79 22.29
C LEU A 14 29.23 23.99 21.40
N ALA A 15 28.33 24.34 20.49
CA ALA A 15 28.21 25.69 19.98
C ALA A 15 26.74 26.09 20.08
N MET A 16 26.41 26.68 21.23
CA MET A 16 25.23 27.52 21.41
C MET A 16 25.33 28.68 20.41
N TYR A 17 24.42 28.74 19.44
CA TYR A 17 24.14 29.98 18.72
C TYR A 17 22.65 30.32 18.83
N THR A 18 22.44 31.27 19.71
CA THR A 18 21.39 32.28 19.83
C THR A 18 20.53 32.63 18.60
N ARG A 19 19.30 33.05 18.94
CA ARG A 19 18.39 34.01 18.25
C ARG A 19 17.46 33.47 17.16
N GLY A 20 16.20 33.33 17.58
CA GLY A 20 15.02 33.94 16.98
C GLY A 20 14.98 34.08 15.46
N GLY A 21 14.28 33.16 14.81
CA GLY A 21 13.79 33.31 13.45
C GLY A 21 12.30 32.97 13.41
N LEU A 22 11.47 33.94 13.03
CA LEU A 22 10.09 33.72 12.60
C LEU A 22 10.10 32.69 11.45
N LEU A 23 9.40 31.57 11.61
CA LEU A 23 9.15 30.62 10.52
C LEU A 23 7.68 30.19 10.57
N LEU A 24 6.91 30.85 9.72
CA LEU A 24 5.81 30.40 8.87
C LEU A 24 4.95 29.19 9.37
N PRO A 25 3.61 29.31 9.40
CA PRO A 25 2.77 28.12 9.52
C PRO A 25 3.04 27.19 8.33
N PRO A 26 3.14 25.86 8.53
CA PRO A 26 3.28 24.94 7.42
C PRO A 26 2.04 25.08 6.54
N ASN A 27 2.27 25.54 5.31
CA ASN A 27 1.32 25.41 4.23
C ASN A 27 0.99 23.92 4.11
N ILE A 28 -0.18 23.52 4.63
CA ILE A 28 -0.75 22.21 4.38
C ILE A 28 -1.15 22.23 2.91
N THR A 29 -0.16 22.04 2.04
CA THR A 29 -0.38 21.56 0.69
C THR A 29 -1.10 20.24 0.86
N ARG A 30 -2.43 20.28 0.72
CA ARG A 30 -3.25 19.11 0.44
C ARG A 30 -2.64 18.49 -0.78
N HIS A 31 -1.73 17.54 -0.58
CA HIS A 31 -1.26 16.70 -1.64
C HIS A 31 -2.50 15.91 -2.06
N PRO A 32 -3.08 16.13 -3.25
CA PRO A 32 -3.94 15.10 -3.79
C PRO A 32 -2.97 13.97 -4.05
N GLN A 33 -2.91 13.01 -3.14
CA GLN A 33 -2.37 11.70 -3.43
C GLN A 33 -3.28 11.12 -4.51
N ALA A 34 -3.05 11.55 -5.75
CA ALA A 34 -3.38 10.80 -6.94
C ALA A 34 -2.39 9.63 -6.97
N CYS A 35 -2.51 8.73 -5.99
CA CYS A 35 -1.99 7.39 -6.08
C CYS A 35 -2.85 6.69 -7.11
N ARG A 36 -2.67 7.03 -8.39
CA ARG A 36 -3.11 6.16 -9.49
C ARG A 36 -2.17 4.97 -9.47
N LEU A 37 -2.35 4.12 -8.46
CA LEU A 37 -1.79 2.78 -8.43
C LEU A 37 -2.25 2.14 -9.74
N LYS A 38 -1.28 1.84 -10.59
CA LYS A 38 -1.47 1.24 -11.91
C LYS A 38 -1.92 -0.20 -11.66
N SER A 39 -3.18 -0.37 -11.28
CA SER A 39 -3.76 -1.67 -11.06
C SER A 39 -3.83 -2.36 -12.42
N SER A 40 -3.29 -3.58 -12.50
CA SER A 40 -3.45 -4.48 -13.65
C SER A 40 -4.87 -5.07 -13.69
N ALA A 41 -5.86 -4.24 -13.41
CA ALA A 41 -7.25 -4.64 -13.33
C ALA A 41 -7.79 -4.85 -14.75
N GLN A 42 -8.56 -5.91 -14.91
CA GLN A 42 -9.34 -6.13 -16.12
C GLN A 42 -10.63 -5.33 -16.02
N LEU A 43 -11.18 -4.90 -17.15
CA LEU A 43 -12.42 -4.15 -17.20
C LEU A 43 -13.48 -4.97 -17.93
N LEU A 44 -14.60 -5.22 -17.27
CA LEU A 44 -15.79 -5.81 -17.86
C LEU A 44 -16.65 -4.68 -18.44
N VAL A 45 -16.79 -4.67 -19.76
CA VAL A 45 -17.67 -3.74 -20.48
C VAL A 45 -19.08 -4.30 -20.46
N ARG A 46 -20.05 -3.43 -20.17
CA ARG A 46 -21.48 -3.72 -20.18
C ARG A 46 -22.18 -2.66 -21.03
N GLN A 47 -23.19 -3.06 -21.79
CA GLN A 47 -23.98 -2.12 -22.61
C GLN A 47 -24.66 -1.11 -21.68
N ASP A 48 -24.53 0.17 -22.01
CA ASP A 48 -25.15 1.32 -21.32
C ASP A 48 -24.86 1.44 -19.82
N LEU A 49 -23.85 0.75 -19.31
CA LEU A 49 -23.48 0.73 -17.90
C LEU A 49 -21.99 1.06 -17.70
N PRO A 50 -21.62 1.63 -16.54
CA PRO A 50 -20.22 1.80 -16.18
C PRO A 50 -19.44 0.49 -16.22
N LYS A 51 -18.21 0.57 -16.73
CA LYS A 51 -17.26 -0.55 -16.77
C LYS A 51 -16.97 -1.01 -15.34
N LEU A 52 -17.01 -2.33 -15.12
CA LEU A 52 -16.68 -2.91 -13.82
C LEU A 52 -15.23 -3.38 -13.83
N ALA A 53 -14.41 -2.82 -12.95
CA ALA A 53 -13.05 -3.31 -12.75
C ALA A 53 -13.09 -4.61 -11.93
N TYR A 54 -12.21 -5.56 -12.26
CA TYR A 54 -12.02 -6.78 -11.50
C TYR A 54 -10.59 -7.31 -11.68
N HIS A 55 -10.16 -8.16 -10.76
CA HIS A 55 -9.00 -9.04 -10.92
C HIS A 55 -9.46 -10.49 -10.89
N LYS A 56 -8.93 -11.29 -11.82
CA LYS A 56 -9.22 -12.71 -11.91
C LYS A 56 -7.94 -13.52 -11.74
N HIS A 57 -7.96 -14.43 -10.79
CA HIS A 57 -6.99 -15.50 -10.66
C HIS A 57 -7.56 -16.79 -11.29
N LYS A 58 -6.79 -17.42 -12.17
CA LYS A 58 -7.17 -18.69 -12.79
C LYS A 58 -6.88 -19.83 -11.81
N GLY A 59 -7.76 -20.81 -11.75
CA GLY A 59 -7.62 -21.97 -10.89
C GLY A 59 -8.76 -22.96 -11.08
N LYS A 60 -8.84 -23.95 -10.19
CA LYS A 60 -9.84 -25.02 -10.23
C LYS A 60 -11.24 -24.51 -9.84
N SER A 61 -12.26 -25.29 -10.22
CA SER A 61 -13.63 -25.13 -9.75
C SER A 61 -13.83 -25.87 -8.41
N PRO A 62 -14.71 -25.40 -7.51
CA PRO A 62 -15.50 -24.17 -7.59
C PRO A 62 -14.64 -22.91 -7.48
N GLY A 63 -15.09 -21.83 -8.14
CA GLY A 63 -14.47 -20.51 -8.05
C GLY A 63 -15.12 -19.65 -6.98
N VAL A 64 -14.34 -18.76 -6.37
CA VAL A 64 -14.80 -17.86 -5.31
C VAL A 64 -14.82 -16.41 -5.82
N ILE A 65 -15.87 -15.67 -5.48
CA ILE A 65 -16.02 -14.25 -5.85
C ILE A 65 -16.14 -13.43 -4.57
N PHE A 66 -15.29 -12.41 -4.41
CA PHE A 66 -15.38 -11.46 -3.31
C PHE A 66 -16.27 -10.28 -3.67
N LEU A 67 -17.27 -10.01 -2.83
CA LEU A 67 -18.13 -8.83 -2.95
C LEU A 67 -17.77 -7.86 -1.81
N PRO A 68 -17.19 -6.69 -2.11
CA PRO A 68 -16.81 -5.72 -1.09
C PRO A 68 -18.04 -5.16 -0.37
N GLY A 69 -17.83 -4.69 0.86
CA GLY A 69 -18.85 -3.99 1.63
C GLY A 69 -19.07 -2.55 1.13
N TYR A 70 -20.00 -1.84 1.78
CA TYR A 70 -20.33 -0.45 1.44
C TYR A 70 -19.08 0.45 1.41
N LEU A 71 -18.90 1.18 0.30
CA LEU A 71 -17.76 2.08 0.02
C LEU A 71 -16.36 1.45 0.17
N SER A 72 -16.26 0.12 0.16
CA SER A 72 -14.98 -0.58 0.17
C SER A 72 -14.50 -0.88 -1.25
N ASP A 73 -13.19 -0.98 -1.43
CA ASP A 73 -12.57 -1.36 -2.70
C ASP A 73 -12.12 -2.83 -2.72
N MET A 74 -11.67 -3.29 -3.89
CA MET A 74 -11.11 -4.64 -4.09
C MET A 74 -9.66 -4.80 -3.58
N ASN A 75 -9.02 -3.73 -3.09
CA ASN A 75 -7.64 -3.75 -2.61
C ASN A 75 -7.57 -3.86 -1.08
N GLY A 76 -8.72 -3.86 -0.39
CA GLY A 76 -8.78 -4.05 1.05
C GLY A 76 -8.15 -5.37 1.52
N HIS A 77 -7.67 -5.38 2.77
CA HIS A 77 -6.95 -6.53 3.33
C HIS A 77 -7.74 -7.85 3.27
N LYS A 78 -9.07 -7.79 3.42
CA LYS A 78 -9.93 -8.98 3.33
C LYS A 78 -9.93 -9.59 1.92
N ALA A 79 -9.93 -8.75 0.89
CA ALA A 79 -9.92 -9.20 -0.50
C ALA A 79 -8.58 -9.85 -0.86
N MET A 80 -7.47 -9.21 -0.46
CA MET A 80 -6.11 -9.71 -0.73
C MET A 80 -5.82 -11.00 0.04
N ALA A 81 -6.18 -11.08 1.33
CA ALA A 81 -5.98 -12.29 2.12
C ALA A 81 -6.74 -13.50 1.55
N LEU A 82 -7.97 -13.25 1.06
CA LEU A 82 -8.79 -14.31 0.47
C LEU A 82 -8.28 -14.71 -0.93
N GLU A 83 -7.75 -13.76 -1.70
CA GLU A 83 -7.02 -14.05 -2.94
C GLU A 83 -5.85 -14.99 -2.69
N ASP A 84 -5.00 -14.69 -1.71
CA ASP A 84 -3.81 -15.48 -1.39
C ASP A 84 -4.17 -16.87 -0.84
N PHE A 85 -5.26 -16.98 -0.08
CA PHE A 85 -5.81 -18.25 0.35
C PHE A 85 -6.32 -19.09 -0.83
N CYS A 86 -7.10 -18.51 -1.74
CA CYS A 86 -7.60 -19.24 -2.90
C CYS A 86 -6.45 -19.65 -3.84
N LYS A 87 -5.43 -18.80 -3.98
CA LYS A 87 -4.20 -19.10 -4.73
C LYS A 87 -3.45 -20.29 -4.14
N SER A 88 -3.27 -20.36 -2.81
CA SER A 88 -2.54 -21.45 -2.17
C SER A 88 -3.24 -22.80 -2.34
N LEU A 89 -4.57 -22.81 -2.38
CA LEU A 89 -5.36 -24.00 -2.69
C LEU A 89 -5.48 -24.30 -4.20
N GLY A 90 -5.08 -23.36 -5.05
CA GLY A 90 -5.19 -23.46 -6.51
C GLY A 90 -6.61 -23.31 -7.05
N HIS A 91 -7.49 -22.63 -6.32
CA HIS A 91 -8.87 -22.33 -6.75
C HIS A 91 -8.95 -21.03 -7.54
N SER A 92 -9.91 -20.97 -8.47
CA SER A 92 -10.19 -19.73 -9.19
C SER A 92 -10.80 -18.68 -8.26
N PHE A 93 -10.39 -17.43 -8.44
CA PHE A 93 -10.82 -16.32 -7.58
C PHE A 93 -11.04 -15.03 -8.37
N ILE A 94 -12.07 -14.26 -8.00
CA ILE A 94 -12.36 -12.94 -8.57
C ILE A 94 -12.63 -11.94 -7.43
N ARG A 95 -12.11 -10.72 -7.57
CA ARG A 95 -12.40 -9.56 -6.72
C ARG A 95 -12.47 -8.27 -7.53
#